data_AF-A0A0S9S283-F1
#
_entry.id   AF-A0A0S9S283-F1
#
_cell.length_a   1.000
_cell.length_b   1.000
_cell.length_c   1.000
_cell.angle_alpha   90.00
_cell.angle_beta   90.00
_cell.angle_gamma   90.00
#
_symmetry.space_group_name_H-M   'P 1'
#
loop_
_entity.id
_entity.type
_entity.pdbx_description
1 polymer ?
#
loop_
_entity_poly.entity_id
_entity_poly.type
_entity_poly.pdbx_seq_one_letter_code
_entity_poly.pdbx_strand_id
1 'polypeptide(L)'
;MIGRRHRLAAGPLLVLAAGLALPQPASAQVSSFLDGLFGRKEQPAPAPEPEPEPAPAAPAAPPKKPVAQAPKAAKPSDKVAADKAAAAKARAESKSADSKSTDPKAVDPKAGAKVAAVGAPAAAIAPEADDATVIAQANAYFNGMTTLTGNFIQIGPDGRRIGGKLTLAKPGRLRFDYDQPSPLEIVADGTSVAVKDRKLGTQDLYFISQTPLKFLLREKIDLARDLSVIDVANDPGGLRLSLEDRSTLGGTSKIQLFFDAEVKTLSQWRITDPQGYQTTVQLSNLQKGRAVEGNLFFINYGRAEDKAAERQIRAQ
;
A
#
# COMPACT_ATOMS: atom_id res chain seq x y z
N MET A 1 -52.54 -8.80 71.14
CA MET A 1 -52.55 -8.80 69.66
C MET A 1 -51.22 -8.19 69.20
N ILE A 2 -50.26 -9.02 68.80
CA ILE A 2 -49.74 -9.19 67.41
C ILE A 2 -48.89 -7.98 66.99
N GLY A 3 -47.55 -8.04 66.99
CA GLY A 3 -46.70 -8.60 65.90
C GLY A 3 -46.07 -7.42 65.13
N ARG A 4 -44.91 -7.42 64.47
CA ARG A 4 -43.94 -8.43 64.04
C ARG A 4 -42.70 -7.64 63.55
N ARG A 5 -41.52 -8.25 63.63
CA ARG A 5 -40.24 -7.78 63.06
C ARG A 5 -40.18 -7.98 61.53
N HIS A 6 -39.17 -7.36 60.89
CA HIS A 6 -38.40 -7.73 59.65
C HIS A 6 -38.43 -6.61 58.58
N ARG A 7 -37.31 -5.98 58.18
CA ARG A 7 -36.04 -6.38 57.50
C ARG A 7 -36.11 -6.30 55.96
N LEU A 8 -35.02 -5.76 55.39
CA LEU A 8 -34.53 -5.83 53.99
C LEU A 8 -35.23 -4.87 53.00
N ALA A 9 -34.57 -4.26 52.01
CA ALA A 9 -33.42 -4.72 51.25
C ALA A 9 -32.58 -3.56 50.66
N ALA A 10 -31.27 -3.79 50.61
CA ALA A 10 -30.37 -3.13 49.67
C ALA A 10 -30.69 -3.64 48.25
N GLY A 11 -30.81 -2.73 47.29
CA GLY A 11 -30.90 -3.02 45.87
C GLY A 11 -29.67 -2.46 45.14
N PRO A 12 -29.08 -3.19 44.17
CA PRO A 12 -27.84 -2.81 43.52
C PRO A 12 -28.06 -1.75 42.44
N LEU A 13 -27.11 -0.82 42.35
CA LEU A 13 -26.96 0.13 41.25
C LEU A 13 -26.48 -0.65 40.02
N LEU A 14 -27.38 -0.88 39.08
CA LEU A 14 -27.11 -1.48 37.78
C LEU A 14 -26.49 -0.38 36.90
N VAL A 15 -25.16 -0.37 36.80
CA VAL A 15 -24.44 0.47 35.85
C VAL A 15 -24.66 -0.11 34.46
N LEU A 16 -25.55 0.50 33.68
CA LEU A 16 -25.59 0.32 32.23
C LEU A 16 -24.27 0.89 31.66
N ALA A 17 -23.36 0.01 31.28
CA ALA A 17 -22.27 0.38 30.36
C ALA A 17 -22.88 0.54 28.97
N ALA A 18 -23.34 1.76 28.66
CA ALA A 18 -23.60 2.17 27.30
C ALA A 18 -22.26 2.20 26.55
N GLY A 19 -22.08 1.26 25.63
CA GLY A 19 -20.97 1.27 24.69
C GLY A 19 -21.05 2.52 23.82
N LEU A 20 -20.33 3.56 24.23
CA LEU A 20 -20.04 4.71 23.40
C LEU A 20 -19.10 4.22 22.29
N ALA A 21 -19.67 3.90 21.13
CA ALA A 21 -18.92 3.89 19.89
C ALA A 21 -18.43 5.33 19.66
N LEU A 22 -17.18 5.59 20.07
CA LEU A 22 -16.52 6.85 19.80
C LEU A 22 -16.47 7.03 18.27
N PRO A 23 -16.81 8.22 17.74
CA PRO A 23 -16.59 8.53 16.34
C PRO A 23 -15.10 8.39 16.06
N GLN A 24 -14.75 7.51 15.13
CA GLN A 24 -13.36 7.33 14.73
C GLN A 24 -12.81 8.67 14.18
N PRO A 25 -11.55 9.03 14.50
CA PRO A 25 -10.96 10.27 13.99
C PRO A 25 -10.90 10.20 12.46
N ALA A 26 -11.05 11.34 11.78
CA ALA A 26 -11.02 11.41 10.31
C ALA A 26 -9.78 10.72 9.68
N SER A 27 -8.65 10.64 10.41
CA SER A 27 -7.45 9.88 10.02
C SER A 27 -7.68 8.38 9.84
N ALA A 28 -8.54 7.75 10.63
CA ALA A 28 -8.87 6.32 10.54
C ALA A 28 -9.77 6.00 9.32
N GLN A 29 -10.60 6.96 8.90
CA GLN A 29 -11.43 6.85 7.70
C GLN A 29 -10.60 6.92 6.41
N VAL A 30 -9.47 7.62 6.47
CA VAL A 30 -8.50 7.72 5.36
C VAL A 30 -7.72 6.43 5.23
N SER A 31 -7.23 5.94 6.37
CA SER A 31 -6.48 4.71 6.43
C SER A 31 -7.32 3.55 5.93
N SER A 32 -8.60 3.46 6.31
CA SER A 32 -9.55 2.44 5.80
C SER A 32 -9.94 2.63 4.33
N PHE A 33 -10.09 3.86 3.86
CA PHE A 33 -10.31 4.13 2.43
C PHE A 33 -9.12 3.66 1.60
N LEU A 34 -7.89 4.02 1.99
CA LEU A 34 -6.67 3.64 1.27
C LEU A 34 -6.31 2.17 1.52
N ASP A 35 -6.63 1.59 2.67
CA ASP A 35 -6.60 0.14 2.95
C ASP A 35 -7.46 -0.59 1.93
N GLY A 36 -8.70 -0.13 1.78
CA GLY A 36 -9.70 -0.72 0.90
C GLY A 36 -9.42 -0.47 -0.58
N LEU A 37 -8.94 0.73 -0.92
CA LEU A 37 -8.55 1.13 -2.27
C LEU A 37 -7.25 0.44 -2.69
N PHE A 38 -6.39 0.08 -1.72
CA PHE A 38 -5.02 -0.35 -1.97
C PHE A 38 -4.54 -1.58 -1.18
N GLY A 39 -5.45 -2.45 -0.75
CA GLY A 39 -5.17 -3.86 -0.46
C GLY A 39 -4.66 -4.19 0.95
N ARG A 40 -4.82 -3.33 1.95
CA ARG A 40 -4.71 -3.75 3.35
C ARG A 40 -6.15 -3.94 3.86
N LYS A 41 -6.48 -5.16 4.28
CA LYS A 41 -7.48 -5.38 5.32
C LYS A 41 -6.68 -6.03 6.41
N GLU A 42 -6.54 -5.32 7.52
CA GLU A 42 -6.07 -5.88 8.76
C GLU A 42 -6.91 -7.14 9.02
N GLN A 43 -6.27 -8.30 8.95
CA GLN A 43 -6.83 -9.49 9.58
C GLN A 43 -6.93 -9.11 11.06
N PRO A 44 -8.12 -9.13 11.68
CA PRO A 44 -8.20 -8.88 13.11
C PRO A 44 -7.18 -9.81 13.74
N ALA A 45 -6.29 -9.25 14.59
CA ALA A 45 -5.35 -10.05 15.35
C ALA A 45 -6.11 -11.29 15.86
N PRO A 46 -5.58 -12.52 15.69
CA PRO A 46 -6.19 -13.67 16.33
C PRO A 46 -6.42 -13.25 17.78
N ALA A 47 -7.67 -13.34 18.23
CA ALA A 47 -8.03 -13.02 19.60
C ALA A 47 -6.97 -13.67 20.49
N PRO A 48 -6.44 -12.97 21.52
CA PRO A 48 -5.56 -13.62 22.47
C PRO A 48 -6.29 -14.89 22.91
N GLU A 49 -5.65 -16.05 22.67
CA GLU A 49 -6.18 -17.33 23.09
C GLU A 49 -6.64 -17.18 24.54
N PRO A 50 -7.84 -17.66 24.90
CA PRO A 50 -8.25 -17.62 26.29
C PRO A 50 -7.18 -18.35 27.10
N GLU A 51 -6.52 -17.61 28.00
CA GLU A 51 -5.63 -18.17 28.99
C GLU A 51 -6.34 -19.37 29.65
N PRO A 52 -5.67 -20.52 29.81
CA PRO A 52 -6.30 -21.69 30.41
C PRO A 52 -6.78 -21.33 31.81
N GLU A 53 -8.08 -21.46 32.04
CA GLU A 53 -8.71 -21.31 33.35
C GLU A 53 -7.97 -22.14 34.40
N PRO A 54 -7.83 -21.61 35.63
CA PRO A 54 -7.15 -22.32 36.72
C PRO A 54 -7.96 -23.56 37.11
N ALA A 55 -7.32 -24.73 37.03
CA ALA A 55 -7.91 -25.99 37.46
C ALA A 55 -8.31 -25.94 38.97
N PRO A 56 -9.46 -26.51 39.35
CA PRO A 56 -9.95 -26.47 40.72
C PRO A 56 -9.12 -27.40 41.63
N ALA A 57 -8.81 -26.90 42.82
CA ALA A 57 -8.14 -27.63 43.88
C ALA A 57 -9.08 -28.62 44.58
N ALA A 58 -8.60 -29.84 44.85
CA ALA A 58 -9.12 -30.76 45.86
C ALA A 58 -8.02 -31.76 46.30
N PRO A 59 -8.08 -32.33 47.53
CA PRO A 59 -6.92 -32.36 48.43
C PRO A 59 -6.28 -33.74 48.72
N ALA A 60 -4.99 -33.66 49.11
CA ALA A 60 -4.14 -34.48 50.00
C ALA A 60 -4.40 -36.00 50.22
N ALA A 61 -3.35 -36.81 49.99
CA ALA A 61 -2.99 -37.99 50.81
C ALA A 61 -1.51 -38.45 50.57
N PRO A 62 -0.85 -39.16 51.52
CA PRO A 62 0.61 -39.12 51.74
C PRO A 62 1.40 -40.40 51.27
N PRO A 63 2.75 -40.49 51.44
CA PRO A 63 3.69 -41.21 50.55
C PRO A 63 4.16 -42.60 51.02
N LYS A 64 4.90 -43.35 50.18
CA LYS A 64 6.11 -44.17 50.53
C LYS A 64 6.70 -45.03 49.35
N LYS A 65 7.95 -44.73 48.97
CA LYS A 65 9.20 -45.56 48.94
C LYS A 65 9.32 -46.90 48.13
N PRO A 66 10.54 -47.40 47.82
CA PRO A 66 11.06 -47.55 46.44
C PRO A 66 11.53 -48.97 46.07
N VAL A 67 11.81 -49.26 44.79
CA VAL A 67 12.71 -50.37 44.38
C VAL A 67 13.53 -50.01 43.13
N ALA A 68 14.82 -50.31 43.20
CA ALA A 68 15.85 -50.13 42.18
C ALA A 68 15.91 -51.26 41.15
N GLN A 69 16.40 -50.97 39.94
CA GLN A 69 17.37 -51.80 39.21
C GLN A 69 17.86 -51.12 37.91
N ALA A 70 19.17 -51.15 37.72
CA ALA A 70 19.91 -50.94 36.46
C ALA A 70 20.34 -52.33 35.91
N PRO A 71 21.13 -52.51 34.81
CA PRO A 71 21.77 -51.54 33.90
C PRO A 71 21.81 -51.93 32.39
N LYS A 72 22.61 -51.15 31.61
CA LYS A 72 23.24 -51.35 30.27
C LYS A 72 22.46 -50.82 29.04
N ALA A 73 23.05 -50.19 28.02
CA ALA A 73 24.42 -49.70 27.74
C ALA A 73 24.41 -48.73 26.51
N ALA A 74 25.55 -48.04 26.32
CA ALA A 74 26.09 -47.45 25.06
C ALA A 74 25.70 -46.02 24.59
N LYS A 75 26.39 -45.01 25.18
CA LYS A 75 27.39 -44.05 24.61
C LYS A 75 27.09 -43.20 23.32
N PRO A 76 27.79 -42.05 23.11
CA PRO A 76 27.33 -40.72 23.52
C PRO A 76 27.37 -39.67 22.38
N SER A 77 26.92 -38.44 22.65
CA SER A 77 27.31 -37.26 21.89
C SER A 77 27.58 -36.12 22.86
N ASP A 78 28.86 -35.72 22.94
CA ASP A 78 29.37 -34.63 23.76
C ASP A 78 28.93 -33.27 23.21
N LYS A 79 28.46 -32.40 24.10
CA LYS A 79 28.37 -30.96 23.91
C LYS A 79 28.65 -30.31 25.27
N VAL A 80 29.77 -29.61 25.39
CA VAL A 80 30.09 -28.69 26.50
C VAL A 80 30.93 -27.58 25.87
N ALA A 81 30.39 -26.36 25.75
CA ALA A 81 30.58 -25.20 26.66
C ALA A 81 32.00 -24.59 26.53
N ALA A 82 32.29 -23.35 26.86
CA ALA A 82 31.61 -22.25 27.51
C ALA A 82 32.28 -20.96 26.97
N ASP A 83 31.56 -19.85 26.81
CA ASP A 83 31.58 -18.68 27.72
C ASP A 83 32.98 -18.08 27.98
N LYS A 84 33.20 -16.83 27.52
CA LYS A 84 33.17 -15.60 28.36
C LYS A 84 34.12 -14.49 27.88
N ALA A 85 33.56 -13.27 27.85
CA ALA A 85 34.13 -11.92 28.07
C ALA A 85 35.59 -11.57 27.72
N ALA A 86 35.78 -10.43 27.04
CA ALA A 86 36.15 -9.14 27.66
C ALA A 86 36.90 -8.17 26.71
N ALA A 87 36.60 -6.88 26.89
CA ALA A 87 37.51 -5.71 26.85
C ALA A 87 38.12 -5.17 25.52
N ALA A 88 37.73 -3.92 25.23
CA ALA A 88 38.58 -2.71 25.17
C ALA A 88 39.52 -2.39 23.96
N LYS A 89 39.20 -1.24 23.33
CA LYS A 89 40.07 -0.04 23.07
C LYS A 89 41.04 0.01 21.87
N ALA A 90 41.19 1.25 21.36
CA ALA A 90 42.21 1.87 20.47
C ALA A 90 42.01 1.66 18.94
N ARG A 91 41.86 2.69 18.08
CA ARG A 91 42.61 3.92 17.72
C ARG A 91 43.59 3.70 16.54
N ALA A 92 43.46 4.59 15.55
CA ALA A 92 44.42 5.10 14.56
C ALA A 92 44.73 4.29 13.27
N GLU A 93 44.33 4.90 12.15
CA GLU A 93 45.18 5.38 11.04
C GLU A 93 46.67 4.94 11.01
N SER A 94 47.13 4.48 9.85
CA SER A 94 48.25 5.09 9.09
C SER A 94 48.70 4.24 7.91
N LYS A 95 48.81 4.92 6.76
CA LYS A 95 49.80 4.81 5.67
C LYS A 95 50.95 3.79 5.80
N SER A 96 51.25 3.14 4.67
CA SER A 96 52.61 2.72 4.28
C SER A 96 52.86 3.00 2.78
N ALA A 97 53.75 3.97 2.50
CA ALA A 97 54.78 3.85 1.46
C ALA A 97 55.86 2.90 2.03
N ASP A 98 56.78 2.24 1.31
CA ASP A 98 57.61 2.57 0.16
C ASP A 98 58.32 1.24 -0.22
N SER A 99 58.68 1.02 -1.48
CA SER A 99 59.91 0.26 -1.81
C SER A 99 60.34 0.49 -3.26
N LYS A 100 61.60 0.92 -3.33
CA LYS A 100 62.42 1.45 -4.41
C LYS A 100 63.10 0.39 -5.29
N SER A 101 63.70 0.88 -6.39
CA SER A 101 64.74 0.30 -7.29
C SER A 101 64.22 -0.30 -8.60
N THR A 102 64.78 -0.05 -9.79
CA THR A 102 66.07 0.52 -10.25
C THR A 102 65.98 0.82 -11.76
N ASP A 103 66.57 1.92 -12.23
CA ASP A 103 66.89 2.15 -13.65
C ASP A 103 68.06 1.26 -14.14
N PRO A 104 68.19 1.03 -15.47
CA PRO A 104 69.26 1.71 -16.17
C PRO A 104 68.93 2.25 -17.58
N LYS A 105 69.87 3.09 -18.03
CA LYS A 105 69.91 4.09 -19.11
C LYS A 105 69.96 3.57 -20.57
N ALA A 106 69.21 4.29 -21.43
CA ALA A 106 69.42 4.71 -22.85
C ALA A 106 69.49 3.72 -24.03
N VAL A 107 68.61 3.92 -25.03
CA VAL A 107 68.91 4.01 -26.49
C VAL A 107 67.82 4.86 -27.21
N ASP A 108 68.24 5.58 -28.26
CA ASP A 108 67.69 6.58 -29.20
C ASP A 108 66.20 6.68 -29.65
N PRO A 109 65.79 7.83 -30.25
CA PRO A 109 64.42 8.17 -30.60
C PRO A 109 64.05 7.81 -32.06
N LYS A 110 62.95 7.10 -32.29
CA LYS A 110 62.30 7.08 -33.61
C LYS A 110 60.85 6.59 -33.55
N ALA A 111 60.05 7.19 -34.41
CA ALA A 111 58.68 6.84 -34.81
C ALA A 111 57.56 7.33 -33.87
N GLY A 112 56.96 8.45 -34.28
CA GLY A 112 55.72 8.94 -33.71
C GLY A 112 54.57 7.96 -33.97
N ALA A 113 53.95 7.51 -32.90
CA ALA A 113 52.63 6.90 -32.91
C ALA A 113 51.63 7.96 -32.43
N LYS A 114 50.80 8.47 -33.34
CA LYS A 114 49.59 9.22 -32.98
C LYS A 114 48.70 8.27 -32.18
N VAL A 115 48.63 8.44 -30.87
CA VAL A 115 47.57 7.87 -30.05
C VAL A 115 46.30 8.65 -30.39
N ALA A 116 45.44 8.06 -31.23
CA ALA A 116 44.09 8.55 -31.43
C ALA A 116 43.36 8.44 -30.09
N ALA A 117 43.02 9.59 -29.50
CA ALA A 117 42.10 9.64 -28.37
C ALA A 117 40.76 9.08 -28.86
N VAL A 118 40.43 7.86 -28.43
CA VAL A 118 39.09 7.29 -28.58
C VAL A 118 38.19 8.16 -27.71
N GLY A 119 37.49 9.09 -28.37
CA GLY A 119 36.45 9.89 -27.74
C GLY A 119 35.42 8.95 -27.12
N ALA A 120 35.27 9.04 -25.80
CA ALA A 120 34.14 8.43 -25.11
C ALA A 120 32.85 8.93 -25.77
N PRO A 121 31.84 8.06 -25.99
CA PRO A 121 30.55 8.53 -26.48
C PRO A 121 29.98 9.49 -25.44
N ALA A 122 29.85 10.76 -25.81
CA ALA A 122 29.05 11.71 -25.07
C ALA A 122 27.65 11.11 -24.97
N ALA A 123 27.21 10.80 -23.75
CA ALA A 123 25.82 10.42 -23.50
C ALA A 123 24.95 11.53 -24.10
N ALA A 124 24.14 11.17 -25.09
CA ALA A 124 23.14 12.06 -25.64
C ALA A 124 22.20 12.43 -24.49
N ILE A 125 22.33 13.64 -23.98
CA ILE A 125 21.39 14.24 -23.05
C ILE A 125 20.10 14.37 -23.86
N ALA A 126 19.10 13.55 -23.54
CA ALA A 126 17.78 13.69 -24.15
C ALA A 126 17.31 15.14 -23.90
N PRO A 127 16.66 15.78 -24.88
CA PRO A 127 16.17 17.14 -24.71
C PRO A 127 15.29 17.20 -23.46
N GLU A 128 15.63 18.11 -22.55
CA GLU A 128 14.84 18.43 -21.38
C GLU A 128 13.48 18.92 -21.89
N ALA A 129 12.42 18.16 -21.57
CA ALA A 129 11.08 18.50 -22.01
C ALA A 129 10.62 19.71 -21.20
N ASP A 130 10.17 20.77 -21.85
CA ASP A 130 9.61 21.93 -21.17
C ASP A 130 8.41 21.53 -20.29
N ASP A 131 8.52 21.80 -18.99
CA ASP A 131 7.52 21.41 -17.97
C ASP A 131 6.10 21.85 -18.37
N ALA A 132 5.95 23.07 -18.88
CA ALA A 132 4.66 23.61 -19.29
C ALA A 132 4.05 22.80 -20.45
N THR A 133 4.88 22.41 -21.42
CA THR A 133 4.49 21.55 -22.53
C THR A 133 4.04 20.17 -22.05
N VAL A 134 4.77 19.57 -21.11
CA VAL A 134 4.45 18.26 -20.55
C VAL A 134 3.12 18.29 -19.78
N ILE A 135 2.92 19.32 -18.95
CA ILE A 135 1.68 19.50 -18.19
C ILE A 135 0.50 19.68 -19.15
N ALA A 136 0.68 20.46 -20.23
CA ALA A 136 -0.35 20.65 -21.25
C ALA A 136 -0.70 19.33 -21.96
N GLN A 137 0.30 18.50 -22.28
CA GLN A 137 0.08 17.17 -22.86
C GLN A 137 -0.63 16.22 -21.90
N ALA A 138 -0.25 16.20 -20.62
CA ALA A 138 -0.92 15.40 -19.60
C ALA A 138 -2.38 15.84 -19.41
N ASN A 139 -2.65 17.15 -19.39
CA ASN A 139 -4.00 17.70 -19.38
C ASN A 139 -4.80 17.24 -20.60
N ALA A 140 -4.23 17.31 -21.80
CA ALA A 140 -4.87 16.86 -23.03
C ALA A 140 -5.16 15.34 -23.00
N TYR A 141 -4.23 14.54 -22.48
CA TYR A 141 -4.40 13.10 -22.30
C TYR A 141 -5.62 12.79 -21.42
N PHE A 142 -5.71 13.38 -20.23
CA PHE A 142 -6.83 13.12 -19.32
C PHE A 142 -8.16 13.67 -19.84
N ASN A 143 -8.16 14.85 -20.44
CA ASN A 143 -9.38 15.48 -20.95
C ASN A 143 -9.88 14.85 -22.26
N GLY A 144 -9.01 14.19 -23.03
CA GLY A 144 -9.38 13.50 -24.27
C GLY A 144 -9.97 12.10 -24.08
N MET A 145 -9.95 11.54 -22.87
CA MET A 145 -10.45 10.19 -22.59
C MET A 145 -11.83 10.20 -21.95
N THR A 146 -12.86 9.81 -22.70
CA THR A 146 -14.21 9.61 -22.16
C THR A 146 -14.37 8.24 -21.49
N THR A 147 -13.80 7.20 -22.11
CA THR A 147 -13.81 5.83 -21.55
C THR A 147 -12.42 5.22 -21.67
N LEU A 148 -12.05 4.42 -20.67
CA LEU A 148 -10.78 3.69 -20.63
C LEU A 148 -11.01 2.33 -19.99
N THR A 149 -10.58 1.27 -20.67
CA THR A 149 -10.56 -0.09 -20.11
C THR A 149 -9.18 -0.69 -20.22
N GLY A 150 -8.77 -1.52 -19.27
CA GLY A 150 -7.49 -2.23 -19.36
C GLY A 150 -7.25 -3.13 -18.16
N ASN A 151 -6.02 -3.62 -18.05
CA ASN A 151 -5.57 -4.39 -16.90
C ASN A 151 -4.75 -3.50 -15.97
N PHE A 152 -4.73 -3.87 -14.69
CA PHE A 152 -3.84 -3.24 -13.73
C PHE A 152 -3.14 -4.27 -12.87
N ILE A 153 -1.96 -3.89 -12.37
CA ILE A 153 -1.30 -4.55 -11.25
C ILE A 153 -1.07 -3.49 -10.19
N GLN A 154 -1.67 -3.70 -9.03
CA GLN A 154 -1.47 -2.86 -7.87
C GLN A 154 -0.38 -3.48 -6.98
N ILE A 155 0.54 -2.64 -6.53
CA ILE A 155 1.60 -2.98 -5.59
C ILE A 155 1.37 -2.13 -4.34
N GLY A 156 0.97 -2.79 -3.25
CA GLY A 156 0.71 -2.14 -1.96
C GLY A 156 2.00 -1.73 -1.23
N PRO A 157 1.86 -1.02 -0.10
CA PRO A 157 3.00 -0.59 0.72
C PRO A 157 3.76 -1.77 1.36
N ASP A 158 3.12 -2.93 1.47
CA ASP A 158 3.72 -4.19 1.92
C ASP A 158 4.40 -4.98 0.78
N GLY A 159 4.38 -4.44 -0.44
CA GLY A 159 4.93 -5.08 -1.64
C GLY A 159 4.03 -6.15 -2.27
N ARG A 160 2.85 -6.44 -1.70
CA ARG A 160 1.92 -7.41 -2.30
C ARG A 160 1.42 -6.90 -3.64
N ARG A 161 1.35 -7.82 -4.60
CA ARG A 161 0.89 -7.54 -5.95
C ARG A 161 -0.49 -8.16 -6.17
N ILE A 162 -1.44 -7.35 -6.60
CA ILE A 162 -2.80 -7.80 -6.90
C ILE A 162 -3.20 -7.26 -8.27
N GLY A 163 -3.57 -8.16 -9.16
CA GLY A 163 -4.01 -7.86 -10.51
C GLY A 163 -5.51 -7.59 -10.59
N GLY A 164 -5.94 -7.02 -11.71
CA GLY A 164 -7.35 -6.90 -12.02
C GLY A 164 -7.63 -6.19 -13.33
N LYS A 165 -8.91 -5.84 -13.50
CA LYS A 165 -9.42 -5.07 -14.63
C LYS A 165 -9.85 -3.68 -14.17
N LEU A 166 -9.42 -2.67 -14.92
CA LEU A 166 -9.81 -1.28 -14.78
C LEU A 166 -10.88 -0.95 -15.83
N THR A 167 -11.99 -0.36 -15.40
CA THR A 167 -12.99 0.25 -16.28
C THR A 167 -13.26 1.66 -15.79
N LEU A 168 -13.11 2.66 -16.66
CA LEU A 168 -13.32 4.06 -16.35
C LEU A 168 -14.27 4.65 -17.39
N ALA A 169 -15.22 5.47 -16.91
CA ALA A 169 -16.10 6.26 -17.75
C ALA A 169 -16.27 7.65 -17.14
N LYS A 170 -15.83 8.67 -17.86
CA LYS A 170 -16.06 10.05 -17.44
C LYS A 170 -17.52 10.46 -17.68
N PRO A 171 -18.06 11.36 -16.85
CA PRO A 171 -17.48 11.87 -15.61
C PRO A 171 -17.67 10.90 -14.44
N GLY A 172 -16.67 10.80 -13.57
CA GLY A 172 -16.82 10.32 -12.21
C GLY A 172 -16.98 8.81 -12.02
N ARG A 173 -17.12 8.01 -13.08
CA ARG A 173 -17.34 6.56 -12.96
C ARG A 173 -16.07 5.75 -13.13
N LEU A 174 -15.87 4.80 -12.23
CA LEU A 174 -14.68 3.96 -12.15
C LEU A 174 -15.03 2.59 -11.60
N ARG A 175 -14.30 1.57 -12.01
CA ARG A 175 -14.38 0.24 -11.44
C ARG A 175 -13.01 -0.43 -11.48
N PHE A 176 -12.54 -0.87 -10.33
CA PHE A 176 -11.44 -1.83 -10.21
C PHE A 176 -12.03 -3.17 -9.79
N ASP A 177 -11.98 -4.12 -10.72
CA ASP A 177 -12.30 -5.52 -10.46
C ASP A 177 -10.99 -6.25 -10.15
N TYR A 178 -10.78 -6.62 -8.89
CA TYR A 178 -9.62 -7.43 -8.54
C TYR A 178 -9.83 -8.89 -8.94
N ASP A 179 -8.75 -9.50 -9.41
CA ASP A 179 -8.71 -10.92 -9.74
C ASP A 179 -8.71 -11.79 -8.47
N GLN A 180 -9.17 -13.03 -8.61
CA GLN A 180 -9.08 -14.00 -7.52
C GLN A 180 -7.60 -14.22 -7.13
N PRO A 181 -7.30 -14.43 -5.84
CA PRO A 181 -8.23 -14.70 -4.72
C PRO A 181 -8.74 -13.45 -3.98
N SER A 182 -8.48 -12.23 -4.47
CA SER A 182 -8.94 -11.02 -3.79
C SER A 182 -10.46 -10.86 -3.90
N PRO A 183 -11.19 -10.71 -2.78
CA PRO A 183 -12.64 -10.47 -2.82
C PRO A 183 -12.98 -8.99 -3.04
N LEU A 184 -11.99 -8.11 -3.13
CA LEU A 184 -12.20 -6.67 -3.19
C LEU A 184 -12.75 -6.24 -4.56
N GLU A 185 -13.57 -5.20 -4.54
CA GLU A 185 -14.07 -4.49 -5.72
C GLU A 185 -14.20 -3.02 -5.35
N ILE A 186 -13.70 -2.12 -6.20
CA ILE A 186 -13.85 -0.68 -5.99
C ILE A 186 -14.74 -0.15 -7.10
N VAL A 187 -15.80 0.57 -6.74
CA VAL A 187 -16.75 1.16 -7.71
C VAL A 187 -16.93 2.63 -7.39
N ALA A 188 -16.89 3.48 -8.40
CA ALA A 188 -17.27 4.88 -8.32
C ALA A 188 -18.44 5.15 -9.26
N ASP A 189 -19.47 5.84 -8.77
CA ASP A 189 -20.73 6.05 -9.50
C ASP A 189 -20.88 7.47 -10.09
N GLY A 190 -19.91 8.35 -9.85
CA GLY A 190 -19.98 9.76 -10.22
C GLY A 190 -19.88 10.71 -9.03
N THR A 191 -20.29 10.25 -7.85
CA THR A 191 -20.30 11.05 -6.62
C THR A 191 -19.47 10.40 -5.52
N SER A 192 -19.66 9.08 -5.35
CA SER A 192 -19.05 8.32 -4.27
C SER A 192 -18.17 7.20 -4.82
N VAL A 193 -17.25 6.73 -4.00
CA VAL A 193 -16.47 5.51 -4.17
C VAL A 193 -16.91 4.51 -3.11
N ALA A 194 -17.33 3.34 -3.54
CA ALA A 194 -17.60 2.18 -2.72
C ALA A 194 -16.42 1.22 -2.79
N VAL A 195 -15.83 0.88 -1.65
CA VAL A 195 -14.95 -0.28 -1.51
C VAL A 195 -15.80 -1.43 -1.00
N LYS A 196 -15.96 -2.46 -1.82
CA LYS A 196 -16.79 -3.64 -1.52
C LYS A 196 -15.89 -4.84 -1.23
N ASP A 197 -16.24 -5.58 -0.20
CA ASP A 197 -15.67 -6.91 0.06
C ASP A 197 -16.72 -7.96 -0.27
N ARG A 198 -16.53 -8.65 -1.39
CA ARG A 198 -17.49 -9.66 -1.88
C ARG A 198 -17.60 -10.86 -0.95
N LYS A 199 -16.56 -11.16 -0.16
CA LYS A 199 -16.55 -12.31 0.76
C LYS A 199 -17.31 -11.98 2.05
N LEU A 200 -17.16 -10.77 2.57
CA LEU A 200 -17.80 -10.34 3.81
C LEU A 200 -19.15 -9.64 3.58
N GLY A 201 -19.48 -9.26 2.34
CA GLY A 201 -20.69 -8.52 2.02
C GLY A 201 -20.69 -7.10 2.59
N THR A 202 -19.51 -6.56 2.89
CA THR A 202 -19.35 -5.21 3.45
C THR A 202 -19.07 -4.19 2.35
N GLN A 203 -19.46 -2.94 2.60
CA GLN A 203 -19.20 -1.82 1.71
C GLN A 203 -18.86 -0.58 2.53
N ASP A 204 -17.73 0.03 2.22
CA ASP A 204 -17.32 1.33 2.78
C ASP A 204 -17.47 2.41 1.71
N LEU A 205 -18.11 3.53 2.06
CA LEU A 205 -18.47 4.62 1.13
C LEU A 205 -17.70 5.90 1.44
N TYR A 206 -17.19 6.53 0.38
CA TYR A 206 -16.40 7.76 0.46
C TYR A 206 -16.78 8.71 -0.68
N PHE A 207 -16.61 10.02 -0.51
CA PHE A 207 -16.80 10.96 -1.61
C PHE A 207 -15.57 10.97 -2.53
N ILE A 208 -15.77 10.94 -3.86
CA ILE A 208 -14.68 10.96 -4.85
C ILE A 208 -13.74 12.16 -4.61
N SER A 209 -14.28 13.31 -4.24
CA SER A 209 -13.54 14.56 -4.01
C SER A 209 -12.47 14.44 -2.93
N GLN A 210 -12.62 13.52 -1.98
CA GLN A 210 -11.69 13.33 -0.88
C GLN A 210 -10.65 12.24 -1.19
N THR A 211 -10.72 11.64 -2.38
CA THR A 211 -9.81 10.58 -2.83
C THR A 211 -8.70 11.15 -3.70
N PRO A 212 -7.48 10.58 -3.67
CA PRO A 212 -6.42 10.95 -4.61
C PRO A 212 -6.77 10.59 -6.07
N LEU A 213 -7.78 9.76 -6.33
CA LEU A 213 -8.17 9.32 -7.68
C LEU A 213 -8.96 10.38 -8.47
N LYS A 214 -9.38 11.48 -7.84
CA LYS A 214 -10.28 12.46 -8.48
C LYS A 214 -9.72 13.08 -9.77
N PHE A 215 -8.40 13.17 -9.93
CA PHE A 215 -7.79 13.70 -11.16
C PHE A 215 -8.09 12.81 -12.38
N LEU A 216 -8.26 11.50 -12.18
CA LEU A 216 -8.65 10.56 -13.24
C LEU A 216 -10.13 10.70 -13.61
N LEU A 217 -10.96 11.10 -12.66
CA LEU A 217 -12.42 10.97 -12.75
C LEU A 217 -13.13 12.25 -13.13
N ARG A 218 -12.53 13.42 -12.92
CA ARG A 218 -13.13 14.69 -13.34
C ARG A 218 -13.35 14.75 -14.84
N GLU A 219 -14.47 15.35 -15.22
CA GLU A 219 -14.83 15.62 -16.62
C GLU A 219 -13.75 16.46 -17.30
N LYS A 220 -13.37 17.56 -16.64
CA LYS A 220 -12.27 18.42 -17.03
C LYS A 220 -11.33 18.58 -15.85
N ILE A 221 -10.05 18.31 -16.08
CA ILE A 221 -8.98 18.51 -15.11
C ILE A 221 -8.00 19.55 -15.66
N ASP A 222 -7.57 20.45 -14.81
CA ASP A 222 -6.40 21.28 -15.03
C ASP A 222 -5.38 20.96 -13.94
N LEU A 223 -4.40 20.10 -14.25
CA LEU A 223 -3.40 19.63 -13.30
C LEU A 223 -2.60 20.77 -12.66
N ALA A 224 -2.48 21.93 -13.31
CA ALA A 224 -1.74 23.08 -12.76
C ALA A 224 -2.59 23.93 -11.80
N ARG A 225 -3.93 23.86 -11.89
CA ARG A 225 -4.85 24.62 -11.02
C ARG A 225 -5.46 23.76 -9.93
N ASP A 226 -5.84 22.54 -10.28
CA ASP A 226 -6.55 21.61 -9.40
C ASP A 226 -5.57 20.88 -8.45
N LEU A 227 -4.30 20.77 -8.84
CA LEU A 227 -3.23 20.15 -8.08
C LEU A 227 -2.01 21.08 -8.05
N SER A 228 -1.11 20.85 -7.11
CA SER A 228 0.20 21.52 -7.10
C SER A 228 1.21 20.67 -7.85
N VAL A 229 1.71 21.14 -8.99
CA VAL A 229 2.80 20.47 -9.71
C VAL A 229 4.09 20.68 -8.93
N ILE A 230 4.78 19.58 -8.62
CA ILE A 230 6.00 19.58 -7.82
C ILE A 230 7.25 19.46 -8.69
N ASP A 231 7.20 18.56 -9.67
CA ASP A 231 8.38 18.18 -10.45
C ASP A 231 7.96 17.51 -11.77
N VAL A 232 8.71 17.77 -12.83
CA VAL A 232 8.64 17.08 -14.12
C VAL A 232 10.03 16.54 -14.40
N ALA A 233 10.14 15.22 -14.60
CA ALA A 233 11.43 14.57 -14.78
C ALA A 233 11.40 13.54 -15.90
N ASN A 234 12.48 13.49 -16.67
CA ASN A 234 12.72 12.43 -17.64
C ASN A 234 13.39 11.24 -16.94
N ASP A 235 12.67 10.13 -16.81
CA ASP A 235 13.18 8.87 -16.29
C ASP A 235 13.55 7.94 -17.46
N PRO A 236 14.42 6.93 -17.28
CA PRO A 236 14.77 6.00 -18.37
C PRO A 236 13.58 5.26 -19.01
N GLY A 237 12.45 5.17 -18.30
CA GLY A 237 11.21 4.55 -18.76
C GLY A 237 10.19 5.50 -19.39
N GLY A 238 10.50 6.80 -19.52
CA GLY A 238 9.59 7.81 -20.05
C GLY A 238 9.57 9.08 -19.19
N LEU A 239 8.40 9.70 -19.04
CA LEU A 239 8.28 10.94 -18.30
C LEU A 239 7.54 10.73 -16.98
N ARG A 240 8.04 11.34 -15.90
CA ARG A 240 7.39 11.37 -14.60
C ARG A 240 6.91 12.78 -14.26
N LEU A 241 5.62 12.91 -14.00
CA LEU A 241 4.98 14.11 -13.48
C LEU A 241 4.61 13.90 -12.00
N SER A 242 5.18 14.71 -11.11
CA SER A 242 4.93 14.66 -9.67
C SER A 242 3.99 15.80 -9.27
N LEU A 243 2.94 15.45 -8.54
CA LEU A 243 1.84 16.32 -8.14
C LEU A 243 1.57 16.16 -6.64
N GLU A 244 0.99 17.18 -6.03
CA GLU A 244 0.55 17.20 -4.65
C GLU A 244 -0.93 17.59 -4.58
N ASP A 245 -1.70 16.83 -3.79
CA ASP A 245 -3.11 17.08 -3.50
C ASP A 245 -3.31 17.31 -2.01
N ARG A 246 -3.70 18.55 -1.65
CA ARG A 246 -3.91 18.99 -0.27
C ARG A 246 -5.34 18.76 0.24
N SER A 247 -6.23 18.29 -0.63
CA SER A 247 -7.66 18.14 -0.37
C SER A 247 -8.08 16.67 -0.27
N THR A 248 -7.12 15.77 -0.06
CA THR A 248 -7.43 14.37 0.24
C THR A 248 -7.86 14.21 1.68
N LEU A 249 -8.59 13.14 1.96
CA LEU A 249 -8.81 12.68 3.32
C LEU A 249 -7.45 12.64 4.06
N GLY A 250 -7.39 13.21 5.26
CA GLY A 250 -6.28 12.98 6.20
C GLY A 250 -5.05 13.84 5.98
N GLY A 251 -5.06 14.71 4.97
CA GLY A 251 -4.02 15.69 4.70
C GLY A 251 -3.57 15.66 3.25
N THR A 252 -2.27 15.87 3.05
CA THR A 252 -1.66 16.00 1.74
C THR A 252 -1.21 14.65 1.19
N SER A 253 -1.69 14.28 0.01
CA SER A 253 -1.21 13.11 -0.75
C SER A 253 -0.27 13.54 -1.89
N LYS A 254 0.74 12.73 -2.20
CA LYS A 254 1.61 12.91 -3.36
C LYS A 254 1.22 11.91 -4.45
N ILE A 255 1.19 12.39 -5.69
CA ILE A 255 0.82 11.60 -6.86
C ILE A 255 1.97 11.68 -7.86
N GLN A 256 2.46 10.55 -8.33
CA GLN A 256 3.44 10.48 -9.42
C GLN A 256 2.80 9.73 -10.58
N LEU A 257 2.80 10.37 -11.75
CA LEU A 257 2.27 9.82 -13.00
C LEU A 257 3.43 9.50 -13.91
N PHE A 258 3.45 8.30 -14.47
CA PHE A 258 4.49 7.83 -15.37
C PHE A 258 3.91 7.60 -16.75
N PHE A 259 4.36 8.41 -17.68
CA PHE A 259 3.99 8.36 -19.08
C PHE A 259 5.11 7.76 -19.94
N ASP A 260 4.77 7.37 -21.16
CA ASP A 260 5.76 7.21 -22.23
C ASP A 260 6.45 8.54 -22.56
N ALA A 261 7.57 8.48 -23.31
CA ALA A 261 8.37 9.66 -23.64
C ALA A 261 7.61 10.76 -24.41
N GLU A 262 6.50 10.39 -25.06
CA GLU A 262 5.66 11.30 -25.85
C GLU A 262 4.37 11.73 -25.12
N VAL A 263 4.17 11.32 -23.85
CA VAL A 263 2.99 11.64 -23.04
C VAL A 263 1.66 11.22 -23.69
N LYS A 264 1.68 10.13 -24.48
CA LYS A 264 0.51 9.57 -25.17
C LYS A 264 -0.20 8.50 -24.35
N THR A 265 0.53 7.84 -23.44
CA THR A 265 0.02 6.71 -22.64
C THR A 265 0.52 6.80 -21.21
N LEU A 266 -0.42 6.82 -20.26
CA LEU A 266 -0.12 6.61 -18.85
C LEU A 266 0.13 5.12 -18.61
N SER A 267 1.32 4.78 -18.13
CA SER A 267 1.73 3.40 -17.90
C SER A 267 1.66 3.02 -16.42
N GLN A 268 1.82 3.99 -15.53
CA GLN A 268 1.80 3.76 -14.09
C GLN A 268 1.41 5.04 -13.37
N TRP A 269 0.73 4.90 -12.23
CA TRP A 269 0.68 5.97 -11.23
C TRP A 269 1.11 5.42 -9.88
N ARG A 270 1.57 6.33 -9.02
CA ARG A 270 1.96 6.04 -7.65
C ARG A 270 1.37 7.10 -6.75
N ILE A 271 0.78 6.65 -5.66
CA ILE A 271 0.14 7.51 -4.67
C ILE A 271 0.85 7.26 -3.35
N THR A 272 1.33 8.33 -2.73
CA THR A 272 1.83 8.33 -1.36
C THR A 272 0.86 9.11 -0.50
N ASP A 273 0.32 8.46 0.53
CA ASP A 273 -0.66 9.07 1.41
C ASP A 273 -0.01 10.01 2.46
N PRO A 274 -0.81 10.76 3.23
CA PRO A 274 -0.29 11.63 4.29
C PRO A 274 0.51 10.88 5.38
N GLN A 275 0.28 9.58 5.55
CA GLN A 275 0.96 8.69 6.50
C GLN A 275 2.28 8.12 5.93
N GLY A 276 2.57 8.37 4.64
CA GLY A 276 3.76 7.89 3.94
C GLY A 276 3.62 6.51 3.30
N TYR A 277 2.44 5.87 3.34
CA TYR A 277 2.22 4.61 2.65
C TYR A 277 2.13 4.84 1.15
N GLN A 278 2.91 4.04 0.41
CA GLN A 278 3.02 4.15 -1.03
C GLN A 278 2.29 2.99 -1.71
N THR A 279 1.39 3.31 -2.62
CA THR A 279 0.78 2.35 -3.53
C THR A 279 1.13 2.69 -4.97
N THR A 280 1.51 1.68 -5.73
CA THR A 280 1.77 1.82 -7.17
C THR A 280 0.72 1.02 -7.95
N VAL A 281 0.18 1.60 -9.02
CA VAL A 281 -0.68 0.91 -9.97
C VAL A 281 -0.04 0.97 -11.34
N GLN A 282 0.27 -0.19 -11.89
CA GLN A 282 0.76 -0.37 -13.25
C GLN A 282 -0.41 -0.69 -14.16
N LEU A 283 -0.43 -0.10 -15.35
CA LEU A 283 -1.50 -0.25 -16.32
C LEU A 283 -0.98 -0.96 -17.56
N SER A 284 -1.81 -1.83 -18.13
CA SER A 284 -1.50 -2.51 -19.39
C SER A 284 -2.77 -2.73 -20.19
N ASN A 285 -2.59 -3.01 -21.50
CA ASN A 285 -3.69 -3.29 -22.43
C ASN A 285 -4.77 -2.21 -22.43
N LEU A 286 -4.38 -0.94 -22.34
CA LEU A 286 -5.30 0.19 -22.30
C LEU A 286 -6.02 0.36 -23.63
N GLN A 287 -7.34 0.48 -23.57
CA GLN A 287 -8.25 0.71 -24.70
C GLN A 287 -9.11 1.93 -24.39
N LYS A 288 -8.97 2.98 -25.19
CA LYS A 288 -9.71 4.24 -25.05
C LYS A 288 -10.95 4.22 -25.95
N GLY A 289 -12.05 4.85 -25.53
CA GLY A 289 -13.23 5.07 -26.38
C GLY A 289 -14.13 3.85 -26.60
N ARG A 290 -13.86 2.71 -25.96
CA ARG A 290 -14.75 1.54 -26.00
C ARG A 290 -16.03 1.83 -25.20
N ALA A 291 -17.17 1.39 -25.71
CA ALA A 291 -18.44 1.45 -24.98
C ALA A 291 -18.36 0.61 -23.69
N VAL A 292 -18.88 1.16 -22.60
CA VAL A 292 -18.92 0.52 -21.28
C VAL A 292 -20.33 0.57 -20.75
N GLU A 293 -20.77 -0.52 -20.13
CA GLU A 293 -22.12 -0.63 -19.59
C GLU A 293 -22.25 0.23 -18.33
N GLY A 294 -23.34 1.01 -18.22
CA GLY A 294 -23.58 1.88 -17.08
C GLY A 294 -23.76 1.12 -15.76
N ASN A 295 -24.34 -0.08 -15.81
CA ASN A 295 -24.64 -0.90 -14.63
C ASN A 295 -23.39 -1.36 -13.89
N LEU A 296 -22.22 -1.36 -14.56
CA LEU A 296 -20.94 -1.69 -13.93
C LEU A 296 -20.59 -0.75 -12.77
N PHE A 297 -21.10 0.48 -12.81
CA PHE A 297 -20.75 1.55 -11.89
C PHE A 297 -21.79 1.75 -10.78
N PHE A 298 -22.75 0.83 -10.64
CA PHE A 298 -23.82 0.94 -9.65
C PHE A 298 -23.32 0.68 -8.21
N ILE A 299 -23.73 1.57 -7.31
CA ILE A 299 -23.49 1.48 -5.87
C ILE A 299 -24.85 1.40 -5.17
N ASN A 300 -25.02 0.42 -4.29
CA ASN A 300 -26.20 0.29 -3.45
C ASN A 300 -25.96 1.04 -2.12
N TYR A 301 -26.67 2.14 -1.88
CA TYR A 301 -26.53 2.93 -0.64
C TYR A 301 -27.35 2.37 0.53
N GLY A 302 -27.97 1.21 0.37
CA GLY A 302 -28.79 0.54 1.37
C GLY A 302 -30.27 0.96 1.37
N ARG A 303 -30.64 1.91 0.50
CA ARG A 303 -32.03 2.37 0.33
C ARG A 303 -32.88 1.27 -0.32
N ALA A 304 -34.20 1.35 -0.14
CA ALA A 304 -35.10 0.29 -0.62
C ALA A 304 -35.09 0.19 -2.16
N GLU A 305 -35.06 1.34 -2.82
CA GLU A 305 -34.95 1.50 -4.26
C GLU A 305 -33.63 0.94 -4.80
N ASP A 306 -32.51 1.20 -4.11
CA ASP A 306 -31.19 0.70 -4.54
C ASP A 306 -31.13 -0.83 -4.48
N LYS A 307 -31.71 -1.42 -3.42
CA LYS A 307 -31.83 -2.89 -3.29
C LYS A 307 -32.75 -3.49 -4.35
N ALA A 308 -33.78 -2.78 -4.79
CA ALA A 308 -34.62 -3.22 -5.89
C ALA A 308 -33.87 -3.18 -7.22
N ALA A 309 -33.18 -2.07 -7.51
CA ALA A 309 -32.35 -1.92 -8.71
C ALA A 309 -31.22 -2.97 -8.77
N GLU A 310 -30.53 -3.22 -7.65
CA GLU A 310 -29.47 -4.24 -7.60
C GLU A 310 -30.00 -5.64 -7.95
N ARG A 311 -31.18 -6.00 -7.45
CA ARG A 311 -31.82 -7.28 -7.77
C ARG A 311 -32.17 -7.39 -9.26
N GLN A 312 -32.62 -6.29 -9.86
CA GLN A 312 -32.90 -6.25 -11.30
C GLN A 312 -31.63 -6.34 -12.15
N ILE A 313 -30.55 -5.68 -11.73
CA ILE A 313 -29.25 -5.75 -12.41
C ILE A 313 -28.68 -7.17 -12.34
N ARG A 314 -28.80 -7.86 -11.19
CA ARG A 314 -28.34 -9.24 -11.01
C ARG A 314 -29.18 -10.29 -11.73
N ALA A 315 -30.40 -9.94 -12.16
CA ALA A 315 -31.32 -10.84 -12.85
C ALA A 315 -31.22 -10.79 -14.38
N GLN A 316 -30.46 -9.83 -14.92
CA GLN A 316 -30.15 -9.69 -16.35
C GLN A 316 -28.84 -10.40 -16.67
#